data_AF-A0AAX0QW28-F1
#
_entry.id   AF-A0AAX0QW28-F1
#
_cell.length_a   1.000
_cell.length_b   1.000
_cell.length_c   1.000
_cell.angle_alpha   90.00
_cell.angle_beta   90.00
_cell.angle_gamma   90.00
#
_symmetry.space_group_name_H-M   'P 1'
#
loop_
_entity.id
_entity.type
_entity.pdbx_description
1 polymer ?
#
loop_
_entity_poly.entity_id
_entity_poly.type
_entity_poly.pdbx_seq_one_letter_code
_entity_poly.pdbx_strand_id
1 'polypeptide(L)'
;MASHAMLRRRHPYEFVSKLDEKTSKICRHYDKKVFKVKDMMPGVNAPPMHPHCRSTTVPYVGNWRDKFFKDRQGKYRLKDEDAPSIIKESGAKWTDKNDPYGIQRQRHADDYYEEIRNRKKEIEIREVARNTGFRESTIKRVYEHIFINKYHLREGYKQFDPDFDMANSWMRLRDGKHIKKADLIMLHHEALEHYLMNKYNYGYREAHAITEKKYNYDKEIKKLEK
;
A
#
# COMPACT_ATOMS: atom_id res chain seq x y z
N MET A 1 -0.79 12.43 44.63
CA MET A 1 0.34 11.52 44.38
C MET A 1 -0.18 10.09 44.30
N ALA A 2 -0.65 9.64 43.12
CA ALA A 2 -1.09 8.27 42.93
C ALA A 2 0.14 7.40 42.67
N SER A 3 0.39 6.51 43.61
CA SER A 3 1.55 5.66 43.75
C SER A 3 1.82 4.78 42.53
N HIS A 4 3.11 4.64 42.24
CA HIS A 4 3.80 3.91 41.18
C HIS A 4 3.57 2.37 41.18
N ALA A 5 2.38 1.90 41.57
CA ALA A 5 2.08 0.51 41.93
C ALA A 5 1.01 -0.16 41.03
N MET A 6 0.91 0.21 39.75
CA MET A 6 -0.04 -0.40 38.80
C MET A 6 0.59 -1.08 37.56
N LEU A 7 1.87 -1.48 37.61
CA LEU A 7 2.55 -2.23 36.53
C LEU A 7 2.81 -3.72 36.84
N ARG A 8 2.11 -4.32 37.83
CA ARG A 8 2.16 -5.77 38.11
C ARG A 8 0.93 -6.52 37.61
N ARG A 9 0.51 -6.30 36.36
CA ARG A 9 -0.39 -7.24 35.67
C ARG A 9 0.48 -8.34 35.04
N ARG A 10 0.38 -9.55 35.56
CA ARG A 10 1.08 -10.79 35.15
C ARG A 10 0.64 -11.22 33.74
N HIS A 11 1.06 -10.49 32.72
CA HIS A 11 0.80 -10.90 31.34
C HIS A 11 1.65 -12.14 31.05
N PRO A 12 1.09 -13.22 30.49
CA PRO A 12 1.87 -14.38 30.10
C PRO A 12 2.94 -14.01 29.07
N TYR A 13 3.95 -14.86 28.93
CA TYR A 13 5.00 -14.73 27.92
C TYR A 13 4.97 -15.93 26.97
N GLU A 14 5.46 -15.72 25.76
CA GLU A 14 5.65 -16.75 24.73
C GLU A 14 7.13 -17.05 24.59
N PHE A 15 7.49 -18.33 24.54
CA PHE A 15 8.86 -18.78 24.28
C PHE A 15 9.12 -18.77 22.77
N VAL A 16 10.16 -18.05 22.33
CA VAL A 16 10.50 -17.86 20.91
C VAL A 16 11.89 -18.43 20.65
N SER A 17 11.95 -19.46 19.81
CA SER A 17 13.20 -20.06 19.33
C SER A 17 13.66 -19.39 18.04
N LYS A 18 14.98 -19.40 17.79
CA LYS A 18 15.55 -18.85 16.54
C LYS A 18 15.20 -19.67 15.28
N LEU A 19 14.78 -20.93 15.45
CA LEU A 19 14.36 -21.87 14.39
C LEU A 19 15.32 -21.96 13.19
N ASP A 20 16.61 -22.09 13.46
CA ASP A 20 17.65 -22.40 12.46
C ASP A 20 18.14 -23.85 12.59
N GLU A 21 19.08 -24.30 11.75
CA GLU A 21 19.68 -25.65 11.82
C GLU A 21 20.32 -25.93 13.19
N LYS A 22 20.86 -24.90 13.85
CA LYS A 22 21.55 -24.96 15.14
C LYS A 22 20.60 -24.88 16.35
N THR A 23 19.29 -24.83 16.16
CA THR A 23 18.32 -24.78 17.25
C THR A 23 18.18 -26.17 17.89
N SER A 24 18.36 -26.25 19.22
CA SER A 24 18.27 -27.52 19.93
C SER A 24 16.85 -28.10 19.90
N LYS A 25 16.74 -29.42 20.01
CA LYS A 25 15.45 -30.11 20.11
C LYS A 25 14.60 -29.59 21.28
N ILE A 26 15.27 -29.25 22.39
CA ILE A 26 14.64 -28.68 23.59
C ILE A 26 13.99 -27.34 23.25
N CYS A 27 14.73 -26.40 22.65
CA CYS A 27 14.17 -25.09 22.31
C CYS A 27 13.04 -25.20 21.27
N ARG A 28 13.19 -26.01 20.22
CA ARG A 28 12.11 -26.26 19.25
C ARG A 28 10.85 -26.79 19.91
N HIS A 29 10.98 -27.66 20.92
CA HIS A 29 9.85 -28.21 21.66
C HIS A 29 9.08 -27.14 22.44
N TYR A 30 9.74 -26.05 22.85
CA TYR A 30 9.12 -24.96 23.59
C TYR A 30 8.69 -23.78 22.72
N ASP A 31 9.02 -23.78 21.42
CA ASP A 31 8.66 -22.71 20.51
C ASP A 31 7.14 -22.44 20.48
N LYS A 32 6.77 -21.17 20.59
CA LYS A 32 5.39 -20.65 20.64
C LYS A 32 4.55 -21.11 21.83
N LYS A 33 5.15 -21.79 22.82
CA LYS A 33 4.43 -22.13 24.06
C LYS A 33 4.31 -20.91 24.95
N VAL A 34 3.13 -20.75 25.54
CA VAL A 34 2.77 -19.62 26.39
C VAL A 34 2.76 -20.04 27.85
N PHE A 35 3.48 -19.29 28.68
CA PHE A 35 3.63 -19.54 30.11
C PHE A 35 3.26 -18.29 30.91
N LYS A 36 2.87 -18.47 32.18
CA LYS A 36 2.61 -17.34 33.07
C LYS A 36 3.94 -16.83 33.61
N VAL A 37 4.12 -15.51 33.64
CA VAL A 37 5.34 -14.89 34.22
C VAL A 37 5.57 -15.30 35.67
N LYS A 38 4.51 -15.56 36.45
CA LYS A 38 4.63 -16.04 37.83
C LYS A 38 5.27 -17.44 37.96
N ASP A 39 5.24 -18.22 36.89
CA ASP A 39 5.75 -19.58 36.83
C ASP A 39 7.06 -19.62 36.01
N MET A 40 7.66 -18.46 35.70
CA MET A 40 8.85 -18.34 34.84
C MET A 40 10.08 -18.90 35.56
N MET A 41 10.66 -19.96 34.98
CA MET A 41 11.83 -20.67 35.49
C MET A 41 12.83 -20.90 34.34
N PRO A 42 13.92 -20.12 34.28
CA PRO A 42 15.01 -20.36 33.34
C PRO A 42 15.52 -21.79 33.42
N GLY A 43 15.75 -22.42 32.27
CA GLY A 43 16.17 -23.83 32.20
C GLY A 43 15.02 -24.84 32.18
N VAL A 44 13.79 -24.43 32.52
CA VAL A 44 12.61 -25.31 32.57
C VAL A 44 11.55 -24.87 31.56
N ASN A 45 11.14 -23.61 31.60
CA ASN A 45 10.11 -23.05 30.71
C ASN A 45 10.44 -21.63 30.22
N ALA A 46 11.67 -21.16 30.47
CA ALA A 46 12.20 -19.91 29.95
C ALA A 46 13.68 -20.07 29.56
N PRO A 47 14.17 -19.33 28.56
CA PRO A 47 15.60 -19.26 28.25
C PRO A 47 16.40 -18.64 29.41
N PRO A 48 17.69 -18.99 29.56
CA PRO A 48 18.42 -19.98 28.76
C PRO A 48 18.08 -21.43 29.16
N MET A 49 17.79 -22.28 28.17
CA MET A 49 17.47 -23.70 28.40
C MET A 49 18.70 -24.63 28.40
N HIS A 50 19.82 -24.13 27.89
CA HIS A 50 21.07 -24.87 27.72
C HIS A 50 22.22 -23.86 27.52
N PRO A 51 23.49 -24.27 27.67
CA PRO A 51 24.63 -23.44 27.26
C PRO A 51 24.47 -22.95 25.80
N HIS A 52 24.82 -21.68 25.54
CA HIS A 52 24.64 -21.03 24.23
C HIS A 52 23.19 -21.02 23.70
N CYS A 53 22.20 -20.99 24.59
CA CYS A 53 20.80 -20.82 24.19
C CYS A 53 20.60 -19.45 23.50
N ARG A 54 20.03 -19.48 22.30
CA ARG A 54 19.72 -18.30 21.47
C ARG A 54 18.21 -18.04 21.39
N SER A 55 17.44 -18.70 22.26
CA SER A 55 15.99 -18.49 22.39
C SER A 55 15.72 -17.30 23.29
N THR A 56 14.56 -16.68 23.12
CA THR A 56 14.12 -15.52 23.90
C THR A 56 12.66 -15.69 24.34
N THR A 57 12.18 -14.79 25.19
CA THR A 57 10.76 -14.72 25.57
C THR A 57 10.20 -13.37 25.19
N VAL A 58 9.00 -13.36 24.63
CA VAL A 58 8.27 -12.13 24.30
C VAL A 58 6.97 -12.08 25.11
N PRO A 59 6.43 -10.89 25.41
CA PRO A 59 5.10 -10.80 26.01
C PRO A 59 4.05 -11.47 25.11
N TYR A 60 3.25 -12.38 25.68
CA TYR A 60 2.13 -12.96 24.95
C TYR A 60 0.96 -11.99 24.97
N VAL A 61 0.71 -11.37 23.82
CA VAL A 61 -0.38 -10.42 23.64
C VAL A 61 -1.71 -11.10 23.26
N GLY A 62 -1.69 -12.39 22.95
CA GLY A 62 -2.87 -13.13 22.48
C GLY A 62 -3.53 -12.52 21.25
N ASN A 63 -4.72 -13.01 20.90
CA ASN A 63 -5.43 -12.56 19.69
C ASN A 63 -6.26 -11.30 19.95
N TRP A 64 -5.82 -10.44 20.88
CA TRP A 64 -6.54 -9.20 21.22
C TRP A 64 -6.69 -8.32 19.99
N ARG A 65 -5.69 -8.28 19.11
CA ARG A 65 -5.69 -7.51 17.86
C ARG A 65 -6.75 -8.06 16.89
N ASP A 66 -6.81 -9.37 16.69
CA ASP A 66 -7.81 -9.98 15.80
C ASP A 66 -9.23 -9.84 16.35
N LYS A 67 -9.41 -10.01 17.67
CA LYS A 67 -10.69 -9.72 18.35
C LYS A 67 -11.05 -8.24 18.24
N PHE A 68 -10.09 -7.34 18.45
CA PHE A 68 -10.27 -5.89 18.33
C PHE A 68 -10.79 -5.50 16.95
N PHE A 69 -10.26 -6.09 15.88
CA PHE A 69 -10.71 -5.84 14.50
C PHE A 69 -12.03 -6.56 14.17
N LYS A 70 -12.21 -7.83 14.57
CA LYS A 70 -13.47 -8.58 14.35
C LYS A 70 -14.65 -7.95 15.08
N ASP A 71 -14.50 -7.58 16.34
CA ASP A 71 -15.57 -7.00 17.17
C ASP A 71 -15.97 -5.60 16.71
N ARG A 72 -15.15 -4.97 15.86
CA ARG A 72 -15.36 -3.61 15.34
C ARG A 72 -15.52 -3.54 13.82
N GLN A 73 -15.47 -4.67 13.11
CA GLN A 73 -15.93 -4.73 11.74
C GLN A 73 -17.39 -4.25 11.69
N GLY A 74 -17.64 -3.18 10.94
CA GLY A 74 -18.95 -2.55 10.81
C GLY A 74 -19.37 -1.59 11.94
N LYS A 75 -18.65 -1.52 13.07
CA LYS A 75 -18.94 -0.55 14.15
C LYS A 75 -18.33 0.83 13.92
N TYR A 76 -17.15 0.87 13.29
CA TYR A 76 -16.63 2.10 12.69
C TYR A 76 -17.08 2.18 11.24
N ARG A 77 -18.39 2.34 11.03
CA ARG A 77 -18.83 3.15 9.89
C ARG A 77 -18.67 4.56 10.38
N LEU A 78 -17.71 5.30 9.83
CA LEU A 78 -17.79 6.75 9.90
C LEU A 78 -19.18 7.08 9.36
N LYS A 79 -20.05 7.65 10.20
CA LYS A 79 -21.19 8.37 9.63
C LYS A 79 -20.55 9.47 8.78
N ASP A 80 -21.09 9.72 7.60
CA ASP A 80 -20.49 10.66 6.63
C ASP A 80 -20.18 12.05 7.26
N GLU A 81 -20.85 12.36 8.37
CA GLU A 81 -20.72 13.55 9.22
C GLU A 81 -19.52 13.56 10.21
N ASP A 82 -19.01 12.41 10.67
CA ASP A 82 -17.96 12.30 11.71
C ASP A 82 -16.62 11.73 11.20
N ALA A 83 -16.55 11.37 9.91
CA ALA A 83 -15.27 11.20 9.24
C ALA A 83 -14.48 12.51 9.40
N PRO A 84 -13.24 12.49 9.92
CA PRO A 84 -12.31 13.56 9.56
C PRO A 84 -12.36 13.60 8.05
N SER A 85 -12.73 14.74 7.48
CA SER A 85 -12.73 14.97 6.06
C SER A 85 -11.31 14.70 5.52
N ILE A 86 -10.97 13.45 5.28
CA ILE A 86 -9.78 13.03 4.51
C ILE A 86 -10.17 13.04 3.03
N ILE A 87 -11.46 13.01 2.74
CA ILE A 87 -12.05 13.50 1.49
C ILE A 87 -12.57 14.93 1.74
N LYS A 88 -11.69 15.84 2.19
CA LYS A 88 -11.99 17.28 2.13
C LYS A 88 -11.74 17.72 0.70
N GLU A 89 -12.81 17.65 -0.09
CA GLU A 89 -12.95 18.21 -1.42
C GLU A 89 -11.98 17.65 -2.47
N SER A 90 -12.59 17.12 -3.52
CA SER A 90 -12.10 17.02 -4.90
C SER A 90 -11.63 18.36 -5.49
N GLY A 91 -10.86 19.16 -4.74
CA GLY A 91 -10.54 20.55 -5.03
C GLY A 91 -9.36 21.14 -4.24
N ALA A 92 -8.88 20.50 -3.16
CA ALA A 92 -7.64 20.94 -2.51
C ALA A 92 -6.43 20.59 -3.39
N LYS A 93 -5.96 21.56 -4.19
CA LYS A 93 -4.74 21.42 -5.00
C LYS A 93 -3.56 21.33 -4.02
N TRP A 94 -3.08 20.13 -3.73
CA TRP A 94 -1.80 19.96 -3.05
C TRP A 94 -0.70 20.48 -3.98
N THR A 95 -0.13 21.61 -3.62
CA THR A 95 0.91 22.34 -4.36
C THR A 95 2.16 22.40 -3.50
N ASP A 96 3.30 22.73 -4.11
CA ASP A 96 4.54 22.91 -3.35
C ASP A 96 4.43 24.01 -2.28
N LYS A 97 3.42 24.89 -2.36
CA LYS A 97 3.17 25.92 -1.35
C LYS A 97 2.53 25.38 -0.08
N ASN A 98 1.65 24.37 -0.18
CA ASN A 98 0.92 23.82 0.97
C ASN A 98 1.39 22.41 1.36
N ASP A 99 2.19 21.75 0.53
CA ASP A 99 2.89 20.50 0.83
C ASP A 99 4.32 20.52 0.24
N PRO A 100 5.24 21.36 0.78
CA PRO A 100 6.58 21.54 0.22
C PRO A 100 7.42 20.27 0.17
N TYR A 101 7.13 19.32 1.07
CA TYR A 101 7.83 18.04 1.17
C TYR A 101 7.11 16.91 0.42
N GLY A 102 5.96 17.17 -0.19
CA GLY A 102 5.19 16.19 -0.95
C GLY A 102 4.66 15.01 -0.12
N ILE A 103 4.61 15.12 1.21
CA ILE A 103 4.23 14.00 2.09
C ILE A 103 2.75 13.67 1.93
N GLN A 104 1.90 14.69 1.79
CA GLN A 104 0.46 14.48 1.61
C GLN A 104 0.16 14.00 0.19
N ARG A 105 0.87 14.54 -0.81
CA ARG A 105 0.77 14.05 -2.20
C ARG A 105 1.14 12.58 -2.31
N GLN A 106 2.26 12.18 -1.69
CA GLN A 106 2.70 10.80 -1.72
C GLN A 106 1.71 9.87 -1.02
N ARG A 107 1.26 10.22 0.20
CA ARG A 107 0.25 9.42 0.92
C ARG A 107 -1.04 9.25 0.13
N HIS A 108 -1.53 10.34 -0.47
CA HIS A 108 -2.73 10.29 -1.32
C HIS A 108 -2.53 9.35 -2.52
N ALA A 109 -1.36 9.42 -3.18
CA ALA A 109 -1.05 8.54 -4.29
C ALA A 109 -0.99 7.07 -3.85
N ASP A 110 -0.29 6.78 -2.75
CA ASP A 110 -0.14 5.44 -2.19
C ASP A 110 -1.50 4.83 -1.83
N ASP A 111 -2.28 5.54 -1.02
CA ASP A 111 -3.61 5.10 -0.56
C ASP A 111 -4.53 4.85 -1.77
N TYR A 112 -4.55 5.78 -2.73
CA TYR A 112 -5.44 5.67 -3.89
C TYR A 112 -5.05 4.53 -4.84
N TYR A 113 -3.75 4.29 -5.06
CA TYR A 113 -3.27 3.16 -5.85
C TYR A 113 -3.62 1.83 -5.18
N GLU A 114 -3.46 1.73 -3.85
CA GLU A 114 -3.87 0.54 -3.10
C GLU A 114 -5.39 0.31 -3.20
N GLU A 115 -6.20 1.36 -3.07
CA GLU A 115 -7.64 1.26 -3.26
C GLU A 115 -8.01 0.74 -4.66
N ILE A 116 -7.41 1.29 -5.72
CA ILE A 116 -7.67 0.84 -7.10
C ILE A 116 -7.33 -0.64 -7.29
N ARG A 117 -6.20 -1.10 -6.71
CA ARG A 117 -5.78 -2.50 -6.77
C ARG A 117 -6.71 -3.44 -6.01
N ASN A 118 -7.38 -2.95 -4.97
CA ASN A 118 -8.32 -3.70 -4.15
C ASN A 118 -9.78 -3.67 -4.68
N ARG A 119 -10.08 -2.78 -5.64
CA ARG A 119 -11.41 -2.70 -6.29
C ARG A 119 -11.55 -3.74 -7.40
N LYS A 120 -12.80 -3.97 -7.83
CA LYS A 120 -13.09 -4.86 -8.97
C LYS A 120 -12.65 -4.20 -10.27
N LYS A 121 -11.57 -4.74 -10.87
CA LYS A 121 -10.97 -4.28 -12.12
C LYS A 121 -11.98 -4.04 -13.26
N GLU A 122 -12.99 -4.90 -13.40
CA GLU A 122 -13.99 -4.81 -14.47
C GLU A 122 -14.85 -3.55 -14.33
N ILE A 123 -15.08 -3.10 -13.08
CA ILE A 123 -15.82 -1.86 -12.80
C ILE A 123 -14.95 -0.66 -13.17
N GLU A 124 -13.66 -0.64 -12.77
CA GLU A 124 -12.73 0.43 -13.14
C GLU A 124 -12.69 0.68 -14.64
N ILE A 125 -12.50 -0.41 -15.39
CA ILE A 125 -12.33 -0.36 -16.83
C ILE A 125 -13.61 0.14 -17.50
N ARG A 126 -14.76 -0.38 -17.08
CA ARG A 126 -16.06 -0.03 -17.66
C ARG A 126 -16.41 1.44 -17.41
N GLU A 127 -16.22 1.92 -16.19
CA GLU A 127 -16.53 3.30 -15.81
C GLU A 127 -15.67 4.29 -16.59
N VAL A 128 -14.35 4.09 -16.60
CA VAL A 128 -13.44 4.96 -17.35
C VAL A 128 -13.72 4.90 -18.86
N ALA A 129 -13.97 3.71 -19.43
CA ALA A 129 -14.30 3.56 -20.84
C ALA A 129 -15.59 4.31 -21.20
N ARG A 130 -16.64 4.17 -20.37
CA ARG A 130 -17.92 4.88 -20.55
C ARG A 130 -17.74 6.39 -20.49
N ASN A 131 -16.98 6.90 -19.53
CA ASN A 131 -16.82 8.34 -19.31
C ASN A 131 -15.93 9.01 -20.36
N THR A 132 -15.01 8.27 -20.98
CA THR A 132 -14.01 8.80 -21.91
C THR A 132 -14.29 8.49 -23.38
N GLY A 133 -15.17 7.51 -23.65
CA GLY A 133 -15.42 7.00 -25.01
C GLY A 133 -14.33 6.07 -25.53
N PHE A 134 -13.33 5.71 -24.72
CA PHE A 134 -12.30 4.76 -25.12
C PHE A 134 -12.83 3.33 -25.08
N ARG A 135 -12.25 2.45 -25.91
CA ARG A 135 -12.55 1.02 -25.85
C ARG A 135 -12.07 0.44 -24.52
N GLU A 136 -12.87 -0.44 -23.90
CA GLU A 136 -12.50 -1.13 -22.66
C GLU A 136 -11.16 -1.85 -22.77
N SER A 137 -10.82 -2.41 -23.94
CA SER A 137 -9.51 -3.04 -24.18
C SER A 137 -8.33 -2.07 -24.04
N THR A 138 -8.52 -0.80 -24.42
CA THR A 138 -7.49 0.23 -24.29
C THR A 138 -7.34 0.62 -22.83
N ILE A 139 -8.46 0.87 -22.13
CA ILE A 139 -8.45 1.20 -20.70
C ILE A 139 -7.89 0.04 -19.88
N LYS A 140 -8.20 -1.21 -20.22
CA LYS A 140 -7.64 -2.40 -19.59
C LYS A 140 -6.12 -2.41 -19.65
N ARG A 141 -5.54 -2.10 -20.82
CA ARG A 141 -4.09 -2.04 -21.00
C ARG A 141 -3.46 -0.94 -20.15
N VAL A 142 -4.08 0.23 -20.12
CA VAL A 142 -3.64 1.34 -19.27
C VAL A 142 -3.70 0.94 -17.80
N TYR A 143 -4.82 0.38 -17.36
CA TYR A 143 -5.00 -0.08 -15.98
C TYR A 143 -3.93 -1.11 -15.58
N GLU A 144 -3.69 -2.10 -16.45
CA GLU A 144 -2.67 -3.13 -16.21
C GLU A 144 -1.28 -2.50 -16.15
N HIS A 145 -0.94 -1.59 -17.05
CA HIS A 145 0.34 -0.90 -17.09
C HIS A 145 0.64 -0.09 -15.83
N ILE A 146 -0.32 0.73 -15.38
CA ILE A 146 -0.15 1.64 -14.24
C ILE A 146 -0.21 0.88 -12.91
N PHE A 147 -1.22 0.03 -12.71
CA PHE A 147 -1.56 -0.45 -11.37
C PHE A 147 -1.09 -1.88 -11.08
N ILE A 148 -0.93 -2.73 -12.09
CA ILE A 148 -0.79 -4.19 -11.89
C ILE A 148 0.59 -4.70 -12.29
N ASN A 149 1.03 -4.35 -13.50
CA ASN A 149 2.22 -4.91 -14.12
C ASN A 149 3.49 -4.58 -13.32
N LYS A 150 4.46 -5.50 -13.39
CA LYS A 150 5.78 -5.35 -12.80
C LYS A 150 6.81 -5.26 -13.90
N TYR A 151 7.79 -4.39 -13.68
CA TYR A 151 8.84 -4.10 -14.65
C TYR A 151 10.21 -4.27 -14.01
N HIS A 152 11.20 -4.63 -14.83
CA HIS A 152 12.60 -4.65 -14.41
C HIS A 152 13.12 -3.21 -14.37
N LEU A 153 13.01 -2.59 -13.20
CA LEU A 153 13.52 -1.25 -12.93
C LEU A 153 14.93 -1.32 -12.32
N ARG A 154 15.60 -0.17 -12.17
CA ARG A 154 16.96 -0.11 -11.59
C ARG A 154 17.06 -0.77 -10.21
N GLU A 155 15.97 -0.73 -9.44
CA GLU A 155 15.87 -1.25 -8.08
C GLU A 155 15.34 -2.70 -8.01
N GLY A 156 15.07 -3.33 -9.15
CA GLY A 156 14.58 -4.71 -9.24
C GLY A 156 13.23 -4.85 -9.95
N TYR A 157 12.61 -6.02 -9.78
CA TYR A 157 11.33 -6.38 -10.40
C TYR A 157 10.16 -5.93 -9.53
N LYS A 158 9.70 -4.69 -9.71
CA LYS A 158 8.64 -4.06 -8.92
C LYS A 158 7.58 -3.38 -9.79
N GLN A 159 6.47 -2.99 -9.18
CA GLN A 159 5.47 -2.13 -9.80
C GLN A 159 6.00 -0.69 -9.86
N PHE A 160 5.36 0.16 -10.68
CA PHE A 160 5.65 1.59 -10.64
C PHE A 160 5.30 2.18 -9.27
N ASP A 161 6.12 3.15 -8.85
CA ASP A 161 5.87 3.91 -7.64
C ASP A 161 4.61 4.78 -7.87
N PRO A 162 3.69 4.90 -6.89
CA PRO A 162 2.48 5.70 -7.05
C PRO A 162 2.77 7.17 -7.34
N ASP A 163 2.04 7.74 -8.30
CA ASP A 163 2.16 9.14 -8.70
C ASP A 163 0.88 9.92 -8.39
N PHE A 164 1.05 11.10 -7.80
CA PHE A 164 -0.06 11.95 -7.34
C PHE A 164 -0.92 12.48 -8.49
N ASP A 165 -0.31 12.92 -9.58
CA ASP A 165 -1.05 13.49 -10.71
C ASP A 165 -1.79 12.40 -11.47
N MET A 166 -1.15 11.25 -11.67
CA MET A 166 -1.81 10.07 -12.26
C MET A 166 -2.97 9.57 -11.41
N ALA A 167 -2.82 9.54 -10.07
CA ALA A 167 -3.92 9.22 -9.16
C ALA A 167 -5.12 10.16 -9.36
N ASN A 168 -4.86 11.48 -9.38
CA ASN A 168 -5.92 12.46 -9.58
C ASN A 168 -6.54 12.41 -10.98
N SER A 169 -5.75 12.15 -12.00
CA SER A 169 -6.22 11.94 -13.38
C SER A 169 -7.13 10.71 -13.44
N TRP A 170 -6.73 9.57 -12.87
CA TRP A 170 -7.56 8.37 -12.82
C TRP A 170 -8.86 8.59 -12.05
N MET A 171 -8.83 9.33 -10.93
CA MET A 171 -10.03 9.72 -10.18
C MET A 171 -11.02 10.50 -11.04
N ARG A 172 -10.57 11.53 -11.76
CA ARG A 172 -11.44 12.31 -12.67
C ARG A 172 -12.03 11.46 -13.79
N LEU A 173 -11.22 10.59 -14.38
CA LEU A 173 -11.64 9.67 -15.44
C LEU A 173 -12.71 8.68 -14.96
N ARG A 174 -12.53 8.15 -13.75
CA ARG A 174 -13.46 7.21 -13.13
C ARG A 174 -14.77 7.88 -12.69
N ASP A 175 -14.69 9.06 -12.09
CA ASP A 175 -15.87 9.80 -11.63
C ASP A 175 -16.66 10.42 -12.79
N GLY A 176 -16.02 10.61 -13.95
CA GLY A 176 -16.61 11.24 -15.12
C GLY A 176 -16.80 12.75 -14.97
N LYS A 177 -16.24 13.34 -13.89
CA LYS A 177 -16.39 14.76 -13.55
C LYS A 177 -15.11 15.51 -13.79
N HIS A 178 -15.24 16.69 -14.40
CA HIS A 178 -14.12 17.61 -14.64
C HIS A 178 -12.93 16.98 -15.37
N ILE A 179 -13.17 16.03 -16.30
CA ILE A 179 -12.11 15.39 -17.08
C ILE A 179 -11.33 16.46 -17.84
N LYS A 180 -10.02 16.47 -17.62
CA LYS A 180 -9.08 17.42 -18.20
C LYS A 180 -8.42 16.82 -19.42
N LYS A 181 -7.90 17.69 -20.29
CA LYS A 181 -7.08 17.29 -21.43
C LYS A 181 -5.87 16.43 -21.00
N ALA A 182 -5.23 16.78 -19.88
CA ALA A 182 -4.11 16.01 -19.33
C ALA A 182 -4.50 14.55 -19.03
N ASP A 183 -5.71 14.31 -18.51
CA ASP A 183 -6.19 12.97 -18.16
C ASP A 183 -6.33 12.08 -19.41
N LEU A 184 -6.83 12.64 -20.50
CA LEU A 184 -6.93 11.93 -21.78
C LEU A 184 -5.54 11.68 -22.41
N ILE A 185 -4.62 12.62 -22.22
CA ILE A 185 -3.24 12.47 -22.68
C ILE A 185 -2.51 11.39 -21.89
N MET A 186 -2.75 11.28 -20.57
CA MET A 186 -2.28 10.17 -19.75
C MET A 186 -2.75 8.83 -20.35
N LEU A 187 -4.05 8.68 -20.64
CA LEU A 187 -4.57 7.44 -21.24
C LEU A 187 -3.87 7.09 -22.57
N HIS A 188 -3.63 8.09 -23.42
CA HIS A 188 -2.90 7.87 -24.67
C HIS A 188 -1.42 7.53 -24.46
N HIS A 189 -0.77 8.17 -23.49
CA HIS A 189 0.61 7.94 -23.11
C HIS A 189 0.78 6.48 -22.68
N GLU A 190 0.10 6.11 -21.61
CA GLU A 190 0.20 4.78 -20.99
C GLU A 190 -0.21 3.66 -21.96
N ALA A 191 -1.22 3.90 -22.80
CA ALA A 191 -1.62 2.93 -23.81
C ALA A 191 -0.53 2.71 -24.86
N LEU A 192 0.11 3.77 -25.35
CA LEU A 192 1.17 3.69 -26.35
C LEU A 192 2.46 3.11 -25.77
N GLU A 193 2.85 3.50 -24.57
CA GLU A 193 4.03 2.96 -23.90
C GLU A 193 3.89 1.44 -23.73
N HIS A 194 2.77 1.00 -23.14
CA HIS A 194 2.46 -0.43 -23.03
C HIS A 194 2.43 -1.14 -24.38
N TYR A 195 1.96 -0.47 -25.46
CA TYR A 195 1.96 -1.05 -26.81
C TYR A 195 3.38 -1.34 -27.30
N LEU A 196 4.26 -0.36 -27.17
CA LEU A 196 5.63 -0.40 -27.68
C LEU A 196 6.43 -1.48 -26.93
N MET A 197 6.27 -1.55 -25.62
CA MET A 197 6.90 -2.56 -24.78
C MET A 197 6.45 -3.98 -25.15
N ASN A 198 5.15 -4.21 -25.35
CA ASN A 198 4.65 -5.58 -25.55
C ASN A 198 4.72 -6.05 -27.01
N LYS A 199 4.46 -5.17 -27.98
CA LYS A 199 4.42 -5.56 -29.40
C LYS A 199 5.81 -5.56 -30.05
N TYR A 200 6.64 -4.60 -29.66
CA TYR A 200 7.95 -4.38 -30.28
C TYR A 200 9.11 -4.67 -29.33
N ASN A 201 8.82 -5.12 -28.11
CA ASN A 201 9.83 -5.48 -27.10
C ASN A 201 10.81 -4.34 -26.77
N TYR A 202 10.37 -3.09 -26.90
CA TYR A 202 11.16 -1.93 -26.47
C TYR A 202 11.38 -1.95 -24.96
N GLY A 203 12.56 -1.50 -24.52
CA GLY A 203 12.79 -1.23 -23.11
C GLY A 203 11.90 -0.07 -22.62
N TYR A 204 11.56 -0.08 -21.33
CA TYR A 204 10.72 0.97 -20.71
C TYR A 204 11.17 2.39 -21.09
N ARG A 205 12.48 2.70 -20.95
CA ARG A 205 13.00 4.05 -21.26
C ARG A 205 12.81 4.47 -22.72
N GLU A 206 12.93 3.53 -23.65
CA GLU A 206 12.80 3.81 -25.08
C GLU A 206 11.32 4.03 -25.42
N ALA A 207 10.45 3.13 -24.94
CA ALA A 207 9.01 3.25 -25.10
C ALA A 207 8.49 4.57 -24.51
N HIS A 208 8.96 4.93 -23.32
CA HIS A 208 8.64 6.19 -22.65
C HIS A 208 9.10 7.40 -23.48
N ALA A 209 10.36 7.42 -23.92
CA ALA A 209 10.89 8.53 -24.72
C ALA A 209 10.18 8.73 -26.07
N ILE A 210 9.72 7.65 -26.71
CA ILE A 210 8.92 7.73 -27.94
C ILE A 210 7.53 8.27 -27.63
N THR A 211 6.92 7.76 -26.56
CA THR A 211 5.57 8.14 -26.15
C THR A 211 5.51 9.60 -25.75
N GLU A 212 6.51 10.08 -25.00
CA GLU A 212 6.62 11.45 -24.50
C GLU A 212 6.72 12.49 -25.62
N LYS A 213 7.27 12.11 -26.79
CA LYS A 213 7.27 12.98 -27.99
C LYS A 213 5.87 13.22 -28.54
N LYS A 214 4.95 12.27 -28.35
CA LYS A 214 3.60 12.30 -28.92
C LYS A 214 2.53 12.72 -27.92
N TYR A 215 2.63 12.21 -26.69
CA TYR A 215 1.66 12.38 -25.61
C TYR A 215 2.39 12.80 -24.34
N ASN A 216 2.90 14.03 -24.33
CA ASN A 216 3.66 14.56 -23.20
C ASN A 216 2.73 14.89 -22.02
N TYR A 217 2.62 13.97 -21.06
CA TYR A 217 1.71 14.12 -19.93
C TYR A 217 2.18 15.19 -18.95
N ASP A 218 3.47 15.17 -18.59
CA ASP A 218 4.09 16.13 -17.67
C ASP A 218 3.91 17.59 -18.09
N LYS A 219 4.05 17.86 -19.39
CA LYS A 219 3.84 19.21 -19.95
C LYS A 219 2.39 19.66 -19.79
N GLU A 220 1.42 18.75 -19.90
CA GLU A 220 0.02 19.09 -19.75
C GLU A 220 -0.36 19.28 -18.28
N ILE A 221 0.24 18.52 -17.36
CA ILE A 221 0.13 18.75 -15.92
C ILE A 221 0.67 20.13 -15.54
N LYS A 222 1.88 20.49 -15.98
CA LYS A 222 2.49 21.80 -15.71
C LYS A 222 1.66 22.99 -16.20
N LYS A 223 0.79 22.79 -17.21
CA LYS A 223 -0.15 23.83 -17.66
C LYS A 223 -1.31 24.02 -16.69
N LEU A 224 -1.70 22.98 -15.95
CA LEU A 224 -2.76 23.04 -14.96
C LEU A 224 -2.27 23.64 -13.63
N GLU A 225 -0.97 23.67 -13.39
CA GLU A 225 -0.36 24.22 -12.18
C GLU A 225 -0.28 25.75 -12.18
N LYS A 226 -0.18 26.35 -13.37
CA LYS A 226 -0.23 27.80 -13.62
C LYS A 226 -1.62 28.37 -13.42
#